data_AF-A0AAC9BBX9-F1
#
_entry.id   AF-A0AAC9BBX9-F1
#
_cell.length_a   1.000
_cell.length_b   1.000
_cell.length_c   1.000
_cell.angle_alpha   90.00
_cell.angle_beta   90.00
_cell.angle_gamma   90.00
#
_symmetry.space_group_name_H-M   'P 1'
#
loop_
_entity.id
_entity.type
_entity.pdbx_description
1 polymer ?
#
loop_
_entity_poly.entity_id
_entity_poly.type
_entity_poly.pdbx_seq_one_letter_code
_entity_poly.pdbx_strand_id
1 'polypeptide(L)'
;MNQVAKLDLAQIRQQAINDGLLVDQSSIGKQAGFLTNVAVTPAIVDGVFGADGKHSVEDFLFMFLQLCVAQTKVAFTDNKNWGKIRLYYPMPTVDGFFKPTEVVIKSDPVTADVTIMMASEEGAHLCL
;
A
#
# COMPACT_ATOMS: atom_id res chain seq x y z
N MET A 1 9.23 -37.43 -2.42
CA MET A 1 8.27 -36.39 -2.83
C MET A 1 8.54 -35.15 -1.99
N ASN A 2 9.16 -34.12 -2.56
CA ASN A 2 9.29 -32.84 -1.87
C ASN A 2 7.92 -32.13 -1.95
N GLN A 3 7.17 -32.15 -0.86
CA GLN A 3 6.09 -31.20 -0.66
C GLN A 3 6.75 -29.83 -0.50
N VAL A 4 6.80 -29.06 -1.59
CA VAL A 4 7.04 -27.62 -1.50
C VAL A 4 5.91 -27.09 -0.64
N ALA A 5 6.20 -26.72 0.61
CA ALA A 5 5.23 -26.11 1.49
C ALA A 5 4.72 -24.85 0.77
N LYS A 6 3.45 -24.84 0.36
CA LYS A 6 2.81 -23.62 -0.09
C LYS A 6 2.79 -22.69 1.12
N LEU A 7 3.58 -21.63 1.08
CA LEU A 7 3.51 -20.56 2.07
C LEU A 7 2.08 -20.02 2.08
N ASP A 8 1.53 -19.80 3.27
CA ASP A 8 0.29 -19.05 3.39
C ASP A 8 0.52 -17.57 2.98
N LEU A 9 -0.53 -16.85 2.58
CA LEU A 9 -0.39 -15.49 2.05
C LEU A 9 0.24 -14.51 3.06
N ALA A 10 0.00 -14.72 4.36
CA ALA A 10 0.61 -13.93 5.42
C ALA A 10 2.13 -14.16 5.49
N GLN A 11 2.60 -15.39 5.31
CA GLN A 11 4.02 -15.73 5.23
C GLN A 11 4.66 -15.14 3.97
N ILE A 12 3.98 -15.16 2.82
CA ILE A 12 4.48 -14.53 1.58
C ILE A 12 4.64 -13.02 1.78
N ARG A 13 3.64 -12.38 2.40
CA ARG A 13 3.71 -10.96 2.73
C ARG A 13 4.86 -10.64 3.69
N GLN A 14 5.01 -11.41 4.76
CA GLN A 14 6.11 -11.20 5.72
C GLN A 14 7.47 -11.42 5.07
N GLN A 15 7.59 -12.42 4.19
CA GLN A 15 8.81 -12.65 3.41
C GLN A 15 9.10 -11.48 2.48
N ALA A 16 8.09 -10.94 1.79
CA ALA A 16 8.25 -9.75 0.94
C ALA A 16 8.68 -8.50 1.74
N ILE A 17 8.23 -8.36 2.99
CA ILE A 17 8.71 -7.32 3.91
C ILE A 17 10.18 -7.55 4.28
N ASN A 18 10.53 -8.79 4.64
CA ASN A 18 11.90 -9.15 5.01
C ASN A 18 12.88 -8.97 3.83
N ASP A 19 12.42 -9.23 2.61
CA ASP A 19 13.19 -9.07 1.37
C ASP A 19 13.22 -7.61 0.86
N GLY A 20 12.55 -6.68 1.56
CA GLY A 20 12.50 -5.26 1.19
C GLY A 20 11.64 -4.94 -0.04
N LEU A 21 10.85 -5.91 -0.52
CA LEU A 21 9.87 -5.71 -1.61
C LEU A 21 8.63 -4.96 -1.13
N LEU A 22 8.36 -5.03 0.17
CA LEU A 22 7.32 -4.27 0.86
C LEU A 22 7.92 -3.58 2.08
N VAL A 23 7.38 -2.41 2.40
CA VAL A 23 7.69 -1.66 3.61
C VAL A 23 6.47 -1.74 4.53
N ASP A 24 6.65 -2.27 5.73
CA ASP A 24 5.59 -2.27 6.74
C ASP A 24 5.30 -0.84 7.19
N GLN A 25 4.02 -0.46 7.13
CA GLN A 25 3.51 0.85 7.49
C GLN A 25 2.32 0.75 8.43
N SER A 26 2.18 -0.38 9.13
CA SER A 26 1.03 -0.66 9.98
C SER A 26 0.87 0.34 11.12
N SER A 27 1.97 0.85 11.67
CA SER A 27 1.92 1.91 12.70
C SER A 27 1.28 3.21 12.17
N ILE A 28 1.74 3.69 11.01
CA ILE A 28 1.22 4.92 10.38
C ILE A 28 -0.19 4.68 9.82
N GLY A 29 -0.42 3.52 9.22
CA GLY A 29 -1.73 3.10 8.68
C GLY A 29 -2.81 3.07 9.75
N LYS A 30 -2.50 2.58 10.96
CA LYS A 30 -3.43 2.61 12.09
C LYS A 30 -3.77 4.04 12.51
N GLN A 31 -2.79 4.95 12.53
CA GLN A 31 -3.03 6.36 12.80
C GLN A 31 -3.89 7.00 11.70
N ALA A 32 -3.71 6.59 10.44
CA ALA A 32 -4.48 7.09 9.30
C ALA A 32 -5.92 6.54 9.25
N GLY A 33 -6.21 5.46 9.98
CA GLY A 33 -7.54 4.89 10.16
C GLY A 33 -7.77 3.51 9.54
N PHE A 34 -6.71 2.81 9.11
CA PHE A 34 -6.81 1.39 8.74
C PHE A 34 -7.04 0.51 9.97
N LEU A 35 -7.87 -0.52 9.82
CA LEU A 35 -8.14 -1.51 10.87
C LEU A 35 -7.25 -2.76 10.79
N THR A 36 -6.48 -2.89 9.71
CA THR A 36 -5.62 -4.04 9.40
C THR A 36 -4.18 -3.60 9.17
N ASN A 37 -3.26 -4.55 9.00
CA ASN A 37 -1.87 -4.20 8.73
C ASN A 37 -1.74 -3.63 7.32
N VAL A 38 -0.87 -2.63 7.17
CA VAL A 38 -0.67 -1.92 5.90
C VAL A 38 0.79 -2.04 5.52
N ALA A 39 1.03 -2.39 4.26
CA ALA A 39 2.36 -2.37 3.69
C ALA A 39 2.28 -1.72 2.32
N VAL A 40 3.36 -1.05 1.94
CA VAL A 40 3.47 -0.33 0.67
C VAL A 40 4.69 -0.80 -0.09
N THR A 41 4.70 -0.67 -1.41
CA THR A 41 5.94 -0.86 -2.17
C THR A 41 6.89 0.32 -1.95
N PRO A 42 8.22 0.12 -2.10
CA PRO A 42 9.18 1.22 -2.05
C PRO A 42 8.84 2.37 -3.01
N ALA A 43 8.29 2.07 -4.19
CA ALA A 43 7.88 3.09 -5.16
C ALA A 43 6.78 4.03 -4.65
N ILE A 44 5.90 3.56 -3.75
CA ILE A 44 4.95 4.44 -3.06
C ILE A 44 5.69 5.38 -2.13
N VAL A 45 6.64 4.87 -1.32
CA VAL A 45 7.43 5.69 -0.38
C VAL A 45 8.19 6.79 -1.12
N ASP A 46 8.87 6.41 -2.21
CA ASP A 46 9.63 7.35 -3.05
C ASP A 46 8.71 8.34 -3.77
N GLY A 47 7.53 7.88 -4.20
CA GLY A 47 6.61 8.68 -4.99
C GLY A 47 5.83 9.72 -4.19
N VAL A 48 5.38 9.37 -2.97
CA VAL A 48 4.59 10.31 -2.14
C VAL A 48 5.45 11.43 -1.55
N PHE A 49 6.76 11.25 -1.55
CA PHE A 49 7.69 12.24 -1.02
C PHE A 49 7.72 13.50 -1.90
N GLY A 50 7.25 14.62 -1.36
CA GLY A 50 7.40 15.92 -1.96
C GLY A 50 8.76 16.54 -1.61
N ALA A 51 9.49 17.04 -2.60
CA ALA A 51 10.73 17.81 -2.39
C ALA A 51 10.45 19.24 -1.87
N ASP A 52 9.50 19.42 -0.95
CA ASP A 52 9.14 20.73 -0.42
C ASP A 52 10.03 21.19 0.76
N GLY A 53 10.84 20.27 1.29
CA GLY A 53 11.77 20.49 2.39
C GLY A 53 11.12 20.85 3.73
N LYS A 54 9.79 20.78 3.83
CA LYS A 54 9.00 21.18 5.00
C LYS A 54 8.40 19.99 5.72
N HIS A 55 8.03 18.95 4.99
CA HIS A 55 7.41 17.76 5.54
C HIS A 55 8.33 16.56 5.40
N SER A 56 8.28 15.67 6.39
CA SER A 56 9.03 14.42 6.35
C SER A 56 8.36 13.42 5.39
N VAL A 57 9.10 12.38 5.00
CA VAL A 57 8.53 11.23 4.25
C VAL A 57 7.35 10.62 5.00
N GLU A 58 7.44 10.52 6.33
CA GLU A 58 6.36 9.98 7.16
C GLU A 58 5.10 10.84 7.12
N ASP A 59 5.23 12.17 7.11
CA ASP A 59 4.07 13.09 7.01
C ASP A 59 3.34 12.92 5.68
N PHE A 60 4.08 12.85 4.57
CA PHE A 60 3.52 12.61 3.25
C PHE A 60 2.85 11.24 3.15
N LEU A 61 3.50 10.22 3.70
CA LEU A 61 2.95 8.88 3.72
C LEU A 61 1.68 8.79 4.57
N PHE A 62 1.65 9.47 5.72
CA PHE A 62 0.47 9.58 6.55
C PHE A 62 -0.69 10.24 5.80
N MET A 63 -0.45 11.37 5.14
CA MET A 63 -1.45 12.05 4.30
C MET A 63 -1.96 11.15 3.16
N PHE A 64 -1.05 10.44 2.49
CA PHE A 64 -1.40 9.47 1.45
C PHE A 64 -2.32 8.36 1.98
N LEU A 65 -1.97 7.77 3.12
CA LEU A 65 -2.76 6.71 3.74
C LEU A 65 -4.12 7.23 4.23
N GLN A 66 -4.20 8.45 4.76
CA GLN A 66 -5.47 9.07 5.11
C GLN A 66 -6.39 9.26 3.90
N LEU A 67 -5.83 9.67 2.75
CA LEU A 67 -6.60 9.77 1.51
C LEU A 67 -7.07 8.39 1.03
N CYS A 68 -6.21 7.38 1.11
CA CYS A 68 -6.59 6.00 0.82
C CYS A 68 -7.78 5.59 1.69
N VAL A 69 -7.70 5.77 3.02
CA VAL A 69 -8.82 5.48 3.94
C VAL A 69 -10.07 6.28 3.57
N ALA A 70 -9.95 7.58 3.28
CA ALA A 70 -11.10 8.42 2.96
C ALA A 70 -11.84 7.96 1.70
N GLN A 71 -11.10 7.56 0.65
CA GLN A 71 -11.69 7.07 -0.60
C GLN A 71 -12.25 5.65 -0.49
N THR A 72 -11.73 4.86 0.45
CA THR A 72 -12.13 3.46 0.68
C THR A 72 -13.09 3.29 1.85
N LYS A 73 -13.45 4.36 2.57
CA LYS A 73 -14.39 4.34 3.71
C LYS A 73 -15.76 3.73 3.39
N VAL A 74 -16.21 3.80 2.13
CA VAL A 74 -17.47 3.17 1.68
C VAL A 74 -17.36 1.63 1.62
N ALA A 75 -16.17 1.09 1.79
CA ALA A 75 -15.86 -0.25 1.37
C ALA A 75 -15.17 -1.16 2.37
N PHE A 76 -14.43 -0.58 3.32
CA PHE A 76 -13.82 -1.36 4.40
C PHE A 76 -14.83 -1.90 5.43
N THR A 77 -16.11 -1.52 5.33
CA THR A 77 -17.19 -2.10 6.13
C THR A 77 -17.64 -3.48 5.63
N ASP A 78 -17.21 -3.92 4.44
CA ASP A 78 -17.49 -5.26 3.86
C ASP A 78 -16.18 -5.95 3.41
N ASN A 79 -15.21 -5.96 4.33
CA ASN A 79 -13.84 -6.42 4.18
C ASN A 79 -13.63 -7.88 3.74
N LYS A 80 -14.69 -8.71 3.64
CA LYS A 80 -14.60 -10.09 3.13
C LYS A 80 -14.75 -10.22 1.61
N ASN A 81 -15.16 -9.17 0.91
CA ASN A 81 -15.46 -9.22 -0.54
C ASN A 81 -14.52 -8.38 -1.41
N TRP A 82 -13.52 -7.71 -0.81
CA TRP A 82 -12.69 -6.74 -1.52
C TRP A 82 -11.35 -7.36 -1.91
N GLY A 83 -11.21 -7.78 -3.17
CA GLY A 83 -9.93 -8.26 -3.69
C GLY A 83 -8.98 -7.12 -4.10
N LYS A 84 -9.51 -6.01 -4.64
CA LYS A 84 -8.71 -4.97 -5.29
C LYS A 84 -9.47 -3.67 -5.52
N ILE A 85 -8.77 -2.54 -5.34
CA ILE A 85 -9.25 -1.18 -5.60
C ILE A 85 -8.18 -0.46 -6.39
N ARG A 86 -8.61 0.46 -7.26
CA ARG A 86 -7.74 1.39 -7.97
C ARG A 86 -8.16 2.81 -7.66
N LEU A 87 -7.19 3.67 -7.41
CA LEU A 87 -7.43 5.08 -7.14
C LEU A 87 -6.33 5.95 -7.75
N TYR A 88 -6.68 7.21 -8.03
CA TYR A 88 -5.71 8.20 -8.51
C TYR A 88 -5.27 9.07 -7.33
N TYR A 89 -3.97 9.05 -7.05
CA TYR A 89 -3.33 9.94 -6.12
C TYR A 89 -2.64 11.10 -6.87
N PRO A 90 -2.83 12.36 -6.46
CA PRO A 90 -2.10 13.49 -7.02
C PRO A 90 -0.65 13.46 -6.52
N MET A 91 0.19 12.66 -7.18
CA MET A 91 1.58 12.48 -6.78
C MET A 91 2.38 13.77 -7.03
N PRO A 92 3.15 14.27 -6.06
CA PRO A 92 3.99 15.45 -6.28
C PRO A 92 5.05 15.16 -7.35
N THR A 93 5.38 16.18 -8.13
CA THR A 93 6.50 16.15 -9.08
C THR A 93 7.59 17.13 -8.65
N VAL A 94 8.82 16.91 -9.12
CA VAL A 94 9.98 17.79 -8.84
C VAL A 94 9.69 19.25 -9.23
N ASP A 95 8.84 19.44 -10.24
CA ASP A 95 8.50 20.72 -10.84
C ASP A 95 7.44 21.49 -10.03
N GLY A 96 6.98 20.93 -8.90
CA GLY A 96 5.93 21.51 -8.04
C GLY A 96 4.50 21.28 -8.54
N PHE A 97 4.32 20.57 -9.66
CA PHE A 97 3.00 20.15 -10.15
C PHE A 97 2.59 18.80 -9.54
N PHE A 98 1.29 18.49 -9.62
CA PHE A 98 0.77 17.17 -9.25
C PHE A 98 0.42 16.37 -10.48
N LYS A 99 0.90 15.13 -10.54
CA LYS A 99 0.53 14.18 -11.60
C LYS A 99 -0.45 13.14 -11.03
N PRO A 100 -1.66 13.01 -11.60
CA PRO A 100 -2.57 11.94 -11.21
C PRO A 100 -1.91 10.60 -11.53
N THR A 101 -1.67 9.82 -10.49
CA THR A 101 -0.94 8.56 -10.55
C THR A 101 -1.83 7.46 -10.00
N GLU A 102 -2.05 6.42 -10.80
CA GLU A 102 -2.89 5.31 -10.40
C GLU A 102 -2.13 4.41 -9.41
N VAL A 103 -2.76 4.14 -8.27
CA VAL A 103 -2.29 3.20 -7.26
C VAL A 103 -3.33 2.11 -7.06
N VAL A 104 -2.85 0.93 -6.71
CA VAL A 104 -3.65 -0.27 -6.47
C VAL A 104 -3.58 -0.60 -4.99
N ILE A 105 -4.74 -0.81 -4.38
CA ILE A 105 -4.88 -1.33 -3.03
C ILE A 105 -5.43 -2.75 -3.16
N LYS A 106 -4.67 -3.74 -2.68
CA LYS A 106 -5.11 -5.14 -2.57
C LYS A 106 -5.31 -5.50 -1.12
N SER A 107 -6.35 -6.26 -0.83
CA SER A 107 -6.58 -6.85 0.48
C SER A 107 -6.36 -8.35 0.39
N ASP A 108 -5.70 -8.91 1.39
CA ASP A 108 -5.67 -10.35 1.60
C ASP A 108 -7.09 -10.86 1.93
N PRO A 109 -7.61 -11.89 1.26
CA PRO A 109 -8.97 -12.38 1.51
C PRO A 109 -9.12 -13.14 2.84
N VAL A 110 -8.02 -13.52 3.49
CA VAL A 110 -7.98 -14.28 4.74
C VAL A 110 -7.69 -13.36 5.93
N THR A 111 -6.64 -12.53 5.85
CA THR A 111 -6.21 -11.65 6.94
C THR A 111 -6.79 -10.24 6.85
N ALA A 112 -7.30 -9.84 5.68
CA ALA A 112 -7.70 -8.47 5.36
C ALA A 112 -6.55 -7.44 5.42
N ASP A 113 -5.29 -7.89 5.50
CA ASP A 113 -4.14 -7.00 5.42
C ASP A 113 -4.05 -6.35 4.05
N VAL A 114 -3.61 -5.10 4.02
CA VAL A 114 -3.64 -4.26 2.83
C VAL A 114 -2.25 -4.06 2.26
N THR A 115 -2.08 -4.32 0.97
CA THR A 115 -0.90 -3.92 0.19
C THR A 115 -1.27 -2.77 -0.73
N ILE A 116 -0.50 -1.69 -0.71
CA ILE A 116 -0.66 -0.56 -1.62
C ILE A 116 0.58 -0.46 -2.51
N MET A 117 0.35 -0.32 -3.82
CA MET A 117 1.41 -0.29 -4.82
C MET A 117 1.04 0.65 -5.97
N MET A 118 2.02 1.07 -6.76
CA MET A 118 1.75 1.77 -8.01
C MET A 118 1.06 0.80 -8.98
N ALA A 119 0.13 1.28 -9.80
CA ALA A 119 -0.57 0.40 -10.75
C ALA A 119 0.38 -0.25 -11.78
N SER A 120 1.52 0.38 -12.06
CA SER A 120 2.58 -0.17 -12.91
C SER A 120 3.32 -1.37 -12.30
N GLU A 121 3.27 -1.54 -10.98
CA GLU A 121 3.90 -2.66 -10.28
C GLU A 121 2.98 -3.89 -10.21
N GLU A 122 1.71 -3.71 -10.58
CA GLU A 122 0.74 -4.78 -10.56
C GLU A 122 1.09 -5.88 -11.58
N GLY A 123 1.32 -7.10 -11.08
CA GLY A 123 1.67 -8.26 -11.89
C GLY A 123 3.18 -8.45 -12.14
N ALA A 124 4.02 -7.48 -11.75
CA ALA A 124 5.46 -7.53 -11.98
C ALA A 124 6.27 -8.08 -10.79
N HIS A 125 5.84 -7.83 -9.54
CA HIS A 125 6.72 -8.07 -8.39
C HIS A 125 6.10 -8.81 -7.20
N LEU A 126 4.78 -8.89 -7.13
CA LEU A 126 4.08 -9.54 -6.02
C LEU A 126 2.88 -10.27 -6.61
N CYS A 127 3.02 -11.59 -6.82
CA CYS A 127 1.86 -12.48 -6.93
C CYS A 127 1.21 -12.65 -5.54
N LEU A 128 0.91 -11.51 -4.91
CA LEU A 128 0.04 -11.36 -3.74
C LEU A 128 -1.37 -11.04 -4.26
#